data_AF-A0A9C7R171-F1
#
_entry.id   AF-A0A9C7R171-F1
#
_cell.length_a   1.000
_cell.length_b   1.000
_cell.length_c   1.000
_cell.angle_alpha   90.00
_cell.angle_beta   90.00
_cell.angle_gamma   90.00
#
_symmetry.space_group_name_H-M   'P 1'
#
loop_
_entity.id
_entity.type
_entity.pdbx_description
1 polymer ?
#
loop_
_entity_poly.entity_id
_entity_poly.type
_entity_poly.pdbx_seq_one_letter_code
_entity_poly.pdbx_strand_id
1 'polypeptide(L)'
;MSFISYAQNLEDVVLWKALKNVENGFYIDVGANDPIIDSVTRSFYNQGWRGINIEPVRGHFNELVADRPQDINLNCALNESAGELEIWECDIRGWATLDREVAQAHEADGYKGEWHNVTVRTLADVCAEFQPENIHFLKVDVEGVELSVLKGNDWNKYRPWVVVVESTFPNTQIETHSEMEAFLVEKNYLFAYADGLNRFYVSAEHKGFLTSLKYPPNVFDDYQTYAQFTALKSAEIATQKLDDYKRQIAESVLSNNNMVSAITVVKESGDELNSLLNVLHQKTKDLDALTLNVGDILGHLNHTRQYDELVQKISSLSAENERVHIAYDALSQAYDASQGRIRDLEHEVCLLKNYTEQIYNSTSWRVSSPVRFLGRLKSGKGANCEAEKPSLFSRGVRKLIRMFNNKPKLRHYTVCTVKKLGLYSVLRSLYLKALVGSSPHTTFSTNELLSEKNSSFASFKSSNSLSLDELHSRIKDELKAAEDERSQQ
;
A
#
# COMPACT_ATOMS: atom_id res chain seq x y z
N MET A 1 24.07 -16.72 -19.55
CA MET A 1 23.38 -15.48 -19.08
C MET A 1 24.32 -14.34 -19.40
N SER A 2 23.80 -13.16 -19.74
CA SER A 2 24.63 -11.97 -19.96
C SER A 2 25.35 -11.59 -18.67
N PHE A 3 26.57 -11.04 -18.77
CA PHE A 3 27.35 -10.61 -17.60
C PHE A 3 26.70 -9.37 -16.98
N ILE A 4 26.36 -9.40 -15.69
CA ILE A 4 25.80 -8.23 -15.01
C ILE A 4 26.96 -7.42 -14.46
N SER A 5 27.16 -6.21 -14.99
CA SER A 5 28.19 -5.27 -14.56
C SER A 5 27.69 -4.41 -13.41
N TYR A 6 28.48 -4.29 -12.35
CA TYR A 6 28.18 -3.50 -11.15
C TYR A 6 29.10 -2.28 -11.00
N ALA A 7 30.18 -2.21 -11.78
CA ALA A 7 31.21 -1.19 -11.69
C ALA A 7 30.79 0.15 -12.34
N GLN A 8 31.33 1.26 -11.84
CA GLN A 8 30.97 2.62 -12.24
C GLN A 8 31.30 2.91 -13.71
N ASN A 9 32.51 2.56 -14.17
CA ASN A 9 33.02 2.81 -15.51
C ASN A 9 33.22 1.50 -16.32
N LEU A 10 32.50 0.43 -15.94
CA LEU A 10 32.51 -0.90 -16.58
C LEU A 10 33.87 -1.63 -16.51
N GLU A 11 34.67 -1.32 -15.49
CA GLU A 11 35.98 -1.91 -15.18
C GLU A 11 35.88 -3.43 -15.06
N ASP A 12 34.78 -3.92 -14.49
CA ASP A 12 34.50 -5.34 -14.35
C ASP A 12 34.25 -6.05 -15.69
N VAL A 13 33.61 -5.38 -16.66
CA VAL A 13 33.46 -5.88 -18.04
C VAL A 13 34.81 -5.90 -18.75
N VAL A 14 35.64 -4.85 -18.56
CA VAL A 14 37.01 -4.78 -19.10
C VAL A 14 37.83 -5.97 -18.58
N LEU A 15 37.84 -6.21 -17.28
CA LEU A 15 38.49 -7.36 -16.66
C LEU A 15 37.90 -8.69 -17.17
N TRP A 16 36.57 -8.81 -17.28
CA TRP A 16 35.90 -10.03 -17.74
C TRP A 16 36.32 -10.43 -19.16
N LYS A 17 36.55 -9.48 -20.07
CA LYS A 17 37.05 -9.75 -21.43
C LYS A 17 38.39 -10.49 -21.44
N ALA A 18 39.25 -10.22 -20.45
CA ALA A 18 40.52 -10.94 -20.27
C ALA A 18 40.37 -12.22 -19.44
N LEU A 19 39.55 -12.19 -18.39
CA LEU A 19 39.58 -13.17 -17.30
C LEU A 19 38.41 -14.18 -17.28
N LYS A 20 37.39 -14.07 -18.14
CA LYS A 20 36.20 -14.95 -18.16
C LYS A 20 36.44 -16.47 -18.26
N ASN A 21 37.64 -16.89 -18.66
CA ASN A 21 38.03 -18.30 -18.77
C ASN A 21 38.72 -18.83 -17.50
N VAL A 22 38.91 -17.99 -16.47
CA VAL A 22 39.44 -18.38 -15.17
C VAL A 22 38.28 -18.84 -14.28
N GLU A 23 38.36 -20.10 -13.85
CA GLU A 23 37.43 -20.68 -12.87
C GLU A 23 37.91 -20.37 -11.44
N ASN A 24 36.99 -19.93 -10.57
CA ASN A 24 37.27 -19.65 -9.14
C ASN A 24 38.48 -18.71 -8.93
N GLY A 25 38.58 -17.65 -9.74
CA GLY A 25 39.68 -16.70 -9.66
C GLY A 25 39.68 -15.89 -8.35
N PHE A 26 40.72 -15.08 -8.20
CA PHE A 26 41.01 -14.36 -6.97
C PHE A 26 41.40 -12.90 -7.21
N TYR A 27 40.82 -11.99 -6.43
CA TYR A 27 41.05 -10.55 -6.52
C TYR A 27 41.49 -9.93 -5.19
N ILE A 28 42.09 -8.76 -5.27
CA ILE A 28 42.29 -7.87 -4.12
C ILE A 28 41.67 -6.51 -4.48
N ASP A 29 40.83 -6.00 -3.60
CA ASP A 29 40.05 -4.77 -3.76
C ASP A 29 40.44 -3.80 -2.63
N VAL A 30 41.25 -2.79 -2.96
CA VAL A 30 41.71 -1.78 -2.01
C VAL A 30 40.89 -0.52 -2.21
N GLY A 31 40.17 -0.10 -1.17
CA GLY A 31 39.05 0.84 -1.28
C GLY A 31 37.82 0.15 -1.84
N ALA A 32 37.39 -0.92 -1.16
CA ALA A 32 36.29 -1.77 -1.61
C ALA A 32 34.90 -1.12 -1.43
N ASN A 33 34.78 -0.11 -0.55
CA ASN A 33 33.63 0.79 -0.40
C ASN A 33 32.25 0.10 -0.32
N ASP A 34 31.46 0.11 -1.40
CA ASP A 34 30.11 -0.46 -1.43
C ASP A 34 30.14 -1.90 -2.00
N PRO A 35 29.52 -2.89 -1.33
CA PRO A 35 29.53 -4.27 -1.80
C PRO A 35 28.72 -4.52 -3.08
N ILE A 36 27.93 -3.56 -3.56
CA ILE A 36 27.02 -3.70 -4.71
C ILE A 36 27.12 -2.52 -5.68
N ILE A 37 27.04 -1.29 -5.19
CA ILE A 37 27.08 -0.08 -6.03
C ILE A 37 28.53 0.20 -6.42
N ASP A 38 28.77 0.50 -7.70
CA ASP A 38 30.09 0.81 -8.26
C ASP A 38 31.18 -0.26 -8.02
N SER A 39 30.77 -1.48 -7.63
CA SER A 39 31.66 -2.55 -7.18
C SER A 39 32.26 -3.34 -8.36
N VAL A 40 33.55 -3.13 -8.61
CA VAL A 40 34.36 -3.86 -9.61
C VAL A 40 34.37 -5.39 -9.36
N THR A 41 34.22 -5.81 -8.10
CA THR A 41 34.36 -7.23 -7.70
C THR A 41 33.05 -8.00 -7.61
N ARG A 42 31.89 -7.34 -7.52
CA ARG A 42 30.57 -8.00 -7.33
C ARG A 42 30.26 -9.03 -8.40
N SER A 43 30.56 -8.70 -9.65
CA SER A 43 30.34 -9.54 -10.82
C SER A 43 31.16 -10.84 -10.76
N PHE A 44 32.40 -10.75 -10.30
CA PHE A 44 33.30 -11.89 -10.10
C PHE A 44 32.86 -12.75 -8.90
N TYR A 45 32.51 -12.12 -7.77
CA TYR A 45 32.02 -12.80 -6.58
C TYR A 45 30.80 -13.71 -6.86
N ASN A 46 29.83 -13.17 -7.62
CA ASN A 46 28.65 -13.87 -8.09
C ASN A 46 28.97 -15.06 -9.01
N GLN A 47 30.11 -15.02 -9.69
CA GLN A 47 30.64 -16.08 -10.58
C GLN A 47 31.55 -17.09 -9.84
N GLY A 48 31.59 -17.06 -8.50
CA GLY A 48 32.33 -18.01 -7.67
C GLY A 48 33.76 -17.58 -7.29
N TRP A 49 34.21 -16.39 -7.71
CA TRP A 49 35.52 -15.86 -7.34
C TRP A 49 35.55 -15.37 -5.89
N ARG A 50 36.69 -15.46 -5.22
CA ARG A 50 36.85 -14.99 -3.83
C ARG A 50 38.03 -14.07 -3.74
N GLY A 51 38.01 -13.08 -2.85
CA GLY A 51 39.11 -12.14 -2.74
C GLY A 51 39.30 -11.55 -1.37
N ILE A 52 40.11 -10.49 -1.34
CA ILE A 52 40.32 -9.66 -0.16
C ILE A 52 39.74 -8.28 -0.44
N ASN A 53 38.79 -7.84 0.39
CA ASN A 53 38.23 -6.50 0.36
C ASN A 53 38.85 -5.71 1.52
N ILE A 54 39.49 -4.58 1.24
CA ILE A 54 40.14 -3.73 2.24
C ILE A 54 39.42 -2.37 2.29
N GLU A 55 38.89 -2.03 3.46
CA GLU A 55 38.03 -0.85 3.66
C GLU A 55 38.25 -0.25 5.07
N PRO A 56 38.85 0.96 5.18
CA PRO A 56 39.09 1.60 6.47
C PRO A 56 37.82 2.11 7.16
N VAL A 57 36.81 2.57 6.40
CA VAL A 57 35.59 3.16 7.00
C VAL A 57 34.75 2.07 7.64
N ARG A 58 34.54 2.20 8.95
CA ARG A 58 33.96 1.15 9.80
C ARG A 58 32.54 0.74 9.38
N GLY A 59 31.78 1.69 8.82
CA GLY A 59 30.44 1.49 8.26
C GLY A 59 30.47 0.62 7.01
N HIS A 60 31.19 1.07 5.97
CA HIS A 60 31.34 0.38 4.68
C HIS A 60 31.89 -1.04 4.84
N PHE A 61 32.89 -1.22 5.71
CA PHE A 61 33.40 -2.54 6.06
C PHE A 61 32.33 -3.50 6.64
N ASN A 62 31.39 -3.01 7.46
CA ASN A 62 30.31 -3.87 7.98
C ASN A 62 29.37 -4.35 6.86
N GLU A 63 29.12 -3.51 5.86
CA GLU A 63 28.29 -3.86 4.71
C GLU A 63 29.00 -4.92 3.84
N LEU A 64 30.30 -4.77 3.61
CA LEU A 64 31.15 -5.78 2.96
C LEU A 64 31.13 -7.11 3.73
N VAL A 65 31.29 -7.12 5.05
CA VAL A 65 31.18 -8.34 5.87
C VAL A 65 29.80 -9.00 5.75
N ALA A 66 28.72 -8.22 5.65
CA ALA A 66 27.35 -8.73 5.57
C ALA A 66 27.00 -9.31 4.19
N ASP A 67 27.39 -8.65 3.09
CA ASP A 67 27.07 -9.06 1.72
C ASP A 67 28.13 -10.01 1.10
N ARG A 68 29.39 -9.92 1.53
CA ARG A 68 30.53 -10.74 1.05
C ARG A 68 31.10 -11.69 2.12
N PRO A 69 30.30 -12.55 2.77
CA PRO A 69 30.77 -13.44 3.84
C PRO A 69 31.72 -14.56 3.38
N GLN A 70 32.00 -14.68 2.08
CA GLN A 70 32.95 -15.65 1.52
C GLN A 70 34.27 -14.99 1.07
N ASP A 71 34.34 -13.66 1.06
CA ASP A 71 35.58 -12.91 0.90
C ASP A 71 36.24 -12.68 2.26
N ILE A 72 37.55 -12.38 2.23
CA ILE A 72 38.28 -11.88 3.39
C ILE A 72 38.06 -10.36 3.43
N ASN A 73 37.28 -9.88 4.38
CA ASN A 73 37.03 -8.45 4.56
C ASN A 73 37.94 -7.92 5.68
N LEU A 74 38.67 -6.82 5.44
CA LEU A 74 39.63 -6.23 6.37
C LEU A 74 39.30 -4.76 6.67
N ASN A 75 39.20 -4.41 7.96
CA ASN A 75 38.98 -3.02 8.40
C ASN A 75 40.31 -2.32 8.69
N CYS A 76 40.97 -1.87 7.62
CA CYS A 76 42.24 -1.13 7.67
C CYS A 76 42.43 -0.34 6.37
N ALA A 77 43.30 0.66 6.37
CA ALA A 77 43.84 1.23 5.14
C ALA A 77 45.13 0.52 4.72
N LEU A 78 45.53 0.67 3.46
CA LEU A 78 46.87 0.26 2.99
C LEU A 78 47.76 1.47 2.73
N ASN A 79 49.06 1.31 2.94
CA ASN A 79 50.07 2.34 2.65
C ASN A 79 51.46 1.68 2.42
N GLU A 80 52.51 2.50 2.20
CA GLU A 80 53.89 2.06 2.00
C GLU A 80 54.48 1.38 3.25
N SER A 81 53.98 1.74 4.44
CA SER A 81 54.38 1.16 5.72
C SER A 81 53.18 0.93 6.65
N ALA A 82 53.27 -0.10 7.49
CA ALA A 82 52.24 -0.42 8.48
C ALA A 82 52.35 0.46 9.74
N GLY A 83 51.21 0.71 10.41
CA GLY A 83 51.14 1.56 11.60
C GLY A 83 49.72 2.04 11.90
N GLU A 84 49.61 3.28 12.40
CA GLU A 84 48.36 4.03 12.50
C GLU A 84 48.54 5.35 11.75
N LEU A 85 47.52 5.77 11.00
CA LEU A 85 47.43 7.08 10.37
C LEU A 85 46.04 7.67 10.62
N GLU A 86 45.92 8.99 10.52
CA GLU A 86 44.61 9.66 10.49
C GLU A 86 44.02 9.55 9.09
N ILE A 87 42.74 9.18 8.99
CA ILE A 87 41.92 9.31 7.77
C ILE A 87 40.91 10.44 7.96
N TRP A 88 40.64 11.20 6.91
CA TRP A 88 39.56 12.17 6.86
C TRP A 88 38.32 11.50 6.24
N GLU A 89 37.19 11.53 6.94
CA GLU A 89 35.91 10.99 6.48
C GLU A 89 34.86 12.09 6.47
N CYS A 90 34.01 12.13 5.44
CA CYS A 90 32.90 13.10 5.31
C CYS A 90 31.58 12.40 4.97
N ASP A 91 30.47 13.14 4.96
CA ASP A 91 29.13 12.62 4.64
C ASP A 91 28.99 12.05 3.20
N ILE A 92 30.01 12.22 2.34
CA ILE A 92 30.04 11.69 0.97
C ILE A 92 30.78 10.34 0.95
N ARG A 93 30.02 9.27 0.70
CA ARG A 93 30.55 7.92 0.51
C ARG A 93 31.54 7.88 -0.66
N GLY A 94 32.68 7.23 -0.45
CA GLY A 94 33.82 7.18 -1.39
C GLY A 94 34.99 8.00 -0.90
N TRP A 95 34.76 9.28 -0.60
CA TRP A 95 35.79 10.33 -0.42
C TRP A 95 36.60 10.28 0.89
N ALA A 96 36.72 9.12 1.53
CA ALA A 96 37.52 8.96 2.73
C ALA A 96 39.00 8.80 2.35
N THR A 97 39.85 9.76 2.76
CA THR A 97 41.24 9.86 2.27
C THR A 97 42.27 9.97 3.41
N LEU A 98 43.45 9.39 3.17
CA LEU A 98 44.65 9.61 3.99
C LEU A 98 45.45 10.85 3.52
N ASP A 99 45.14 11.40 2.34
CA ASP A 99 45.84 12.54 1.77
C ASP A 99 45.29 13.88 2.30
N ARG A 100 46.18 14.69 2.88
CA ARG A 100 45.83 16.01 3.41
C ARG A 100 45.57 17.05 2.32
N GLU A 101 46.13 16.90 1.13
CA GLU A 101 45.88 17.80 0.00
C GLU A 101 44.50 17.54 -0.60
N VAL A 102 44.08 16.28 -0.70
CA VAL A 102 42.73 15.87 -1.12
C VAL A 102 41.67 16.32 -0.11
N ALA A 103 41.89 16.06 1.19
CA ALA A 103 41.00 16.56 2.24
C ALA A 103 40.88 18.10 2.22
N GLN A 104 41.98 18.83 2.03
CA GLN A 104 41.96 20.29 1.89
C GLN A 104 41.21 20.77 0.65
N ALA A 105 41.26 20.03 -0.47
CA ALA A 105 40.48 20.35 -1.67
C ALA A 105 38.97 20.20 -1.41
N HIS A 106 38.54 19.11 -0.77
CA HIS A 106 37.14 18.93 -0.38
C HIS A 106 36.67 19.98 0.65
N GLU A 107 37.51 20.32 1.64
CA GLU A 107 37.20 21.40 2.59
C GLU A 107 37.08 22.78 1.90
N ALA A 108 37.91 23.05 0.87
CA ALA A 108 37.82 24.27 0.07
C ALA A 108 36.55 24.34 -0.80
N ASP A 109 36.06 23.20 -1.28
CA ASP A 109 34.77 23.07 -1.98
C ASP A 109 33.55 23.13 -1.02
N GLY A 110 33.80 23.21 0.29
CA GLY A 110 32.78 23.43 1.32
C GLY A 110 32.23 22.16 1.98
N TYR A 111 32.83 21.00 1.70
CA TYR A 111 32.53 19.77 2.42
C TYR A 111 33.16 19.80 3.81
N LYS A 112 32.58 19.04 4.74
CA LYS A 112 33.09 18.90 6.12
C LYS A 112 33.35 17.45 6.40
N GLY A 113 34.50 17.17 6.99
CA GLY A 113 34.86 15.83 7.46
C GLY A 113 35.57 15.89 8.80
N GLU A 114 35.79 14.71 9.37
CA GLU A 114 36.45 14.50 10.65
C GLU A 114 37.67 13.59 10.48
N TRP A 115 38.80 13.99 11.06
CA TRP A 115 40.01 13.17 11.12
C TRP A 115 39.91 12.17 12.27
N HIS A 116 40.16 10.89 12.00
CA HIS A 116 40.23 9.85 13.02
C HIS A 116 41.29 8.78 12.71
N ASN A 117 41.81 8.10 13.73
CA ASN A 117 42.85 7.09 13.54
C ASN A 117 42.29 5.79 12.94
N VAL A 118 42.99 5.25 11.94
CA VAL A 118 42.77 3.92 11.38
C VAL A 118 44.05 3.08 11.42
N THR A 119 43.90 1.77 11.56
CA THR A 119 45.01 0.83 11.40
C THR A 119 45.43 0.77 9.94
N VAL A 120 46.75 0.79 9.72
CA VAL A 120 47.36 0.77 8.39
C VAL A 120 48.25 -0.46 8.25
N ARG A 121 48.14 -1.14 7.11
CA ARG A 121 48.96 -2.32 6.75
C ARG A 121 49.67 -2.08 5.41
N THR A 122 50.70 -2.87 5.11
CA THR A 122 51.21 -2.94 3.74
C THR A 122 50.45 -4.01 2.95
N LEU A 123 50.39 -3.89 1.61
CA LEU A 123 49.82 -4.94 0.76
C LEU A 123 50.64 -6.24 0.87
N ALA A 124 51.95 -6.14 1.08
CA ALA A 124 52.83 -7.27 1.36
C ALA A 124 52.43 -8.03 2.64
N ASP A 125 52.05 -7.34 3.72
CA ASP A 125 51.60 -7.96 4.98
C ASP A 125 50.28 -8.70 4.81
N VAL A 126 49.33 -8.13 4.06
CA VAL A 126 48.04 -8.75 3.76
C VAL A 126 48.25 -10.02 2.92
N CYS A 127 49.04 -9.94 1.85
CA CYS A 127 49.37 -11.10 1.03
C CYS A 127 50.20 -12.15 1.78
N ALA A 128 51.01 -11.77 2.78
CA ALA A 128 51.76 -12.69 3.63
C ALA A 128 50.89 -13.46 4.62
N GLU A 129 49.83 -12.84 5.14
CA GLU A 129 48.87 -13.48 6.03
C GLU A 129 48.01 -14.50 5.28
N PHE A 130 47.39 -14.08 4.16
CA PHE A 130 46.39 -14.90 3.46
C PHE A 130 46.96 -15.80 2.35
N GLN A 131 48.21 -15.58 1.94
CA GLN A 131 48.97 -16.42 1.00
C GLN A 131 48.19 -16.82 -0.28
N PRO A 132 47.66 -15.85 -1.05
CA PRO A 132 46.95 -16.15 -2.28
C PRO A 132 47.89 -16.82 -3.30
N GLU A 133 47.46 -17.95 -3.87
CA GLU A 133 48.25 -18.70 -4.85
C GLU A 133 48.42 -17.91 -6.16
N ASN A 134 47.35 -17.24 -6.61
CA ASN A 134 47.33 -16.36 -7.77
C ASN A 134 46.52 -15.12 -7.42
N ILE A 135 46.98 -13.94 -7.83
CA ILE A 135 46.18 -12.72 -7.79
C ILE A 135 45.86 -12.38 -9.25
N HIS A 136 44.59 -12.50 -9.64
CA HIS A 136 44.18 -12.36 -11.03
C HIS A 136 43.95 -10.89 -11.40
N PHE A 137 43.42 -10.11 -10.45
CA PHE A 137 43.53 -8.66 -10.51
C PHE A 137 43.65 -8.02 -9.12
N LEU A 138 44.26 -6.84 -9.11
CA LEU A 138 44.31 -5.91 -7.98
C LEU A 138 43.61 -4.62 -8.42
N LYS A 139 42.60 -4.15 -7.68
CA LYS A 139 42.00 -2.81 -7.81
C LYS A 139 42.53 -1.94 -6.67
N VAL A 140 42.97 -0.73 -6.98
CA VAL A 140 43.40 0.28 -6.00
C VAL A 140 42.77 1.63 -6.34
N ASP A 141 42.05 2.18 -5.39
CA ASP A 141 41.24 3.38 -5.50
C ASP A 141 41.05 3.84 -4.06
N VAL A 142 41.83 4.82 -3.63
CA VAL A 142 42.00 5.18 -2.22
C VAL A 142 42.09 6.70 -2.05
N GLU A 143 41.44 7.43 -2.96
CA GLU A 143 41.29 8.89 -2.96
C GLU A 143 42.63 9.63 -2.78
N GLY A 144 43.65 9.26 -3.57
CA GLY A 144 44.90 10.00 -3.77
C GLY A 144 46.18 9.33 -3.25
N VAL A 145 46.10 8.22 -2.51
CA VAL A 145 47.27 7.52 -1.94
C VAL A 145 47.66 6.22 -2.66
N GLU A 146 47.23 6.05 -3.91
CA GLU A 146 47.36 4.82 -4.71
C GLU A 146 48.82 4.41 -4.87
N LEU A 147 49.72 5.36 -5.17
CA LEU A 147 51.15 5.10 -5.31
C LEU A 147 51.76 4.54 -4.02
N SER A 148 51.32 5.01 -2.85
CA SER A 148 51.79 4.54 -1.55
C SER A 148 51.35 3.11 -1.28
N VAL A 149 50.10 2.76 -1.63
CA VAL A 149 49.61 1.36 -1.60
C VAL A 149 50.46 0.45 -2.48
N LEU A 150 50.78 0.89 -3.71
CA LEU A 150 51.61 0.11 -4.63
C LEU A 150 53.06 -0.06 -4.15
N LYS A 151 53.65 0.96 -3.50
CA LYS A 151 54.98 0.84 -2.87
C LYS A 151 54.99 -0.16 -1.71
N GLY A 152 53.88 -0.31 -0.99
CA GLY A 152 53.70 -1.29 0.09
C GLY A 152 53.59 -2.75 -0.35
N ASN A 153 53.95 -3.12 -1.58
CA ASN A 153 53.88 -4.51 -2.07
C ASN A 153 55.26 -5.11 -2.40
N ASP A 154 55.44 -6.40 -2.16
CA ASP A 154 56.57 -7.18 -2.68
C ASP A 154 56.26 -7.68 -4.09
N TRP A 155 56.57 -6.85 -5.09
CA TRP A 155 56.39 -7.13 -6.51
C TRP A 155 57.24 -8.27 -7.07
N ASN A 156 58.17 -8.85 -6.29
CA ASN A 156 58.87 -10.08 -6.68
C ASN A 156 58.10 -11.34 -6.28
N LYS A 157 57.19 -11.22 -5.29
CA LYS A 157 56.47 -12.34 -4.69
C LYS A 157 54.97 -12.32 -4.99
N TYR A 158 54.31 -11.19 -4.83
CA TYR A 158 52.87 -11.04 -5.02
C TYR A 158 52.62 -10.21 -6.29
N ARG A 159 52.37 -10.90 -7.40
CA ARG A 159 52.21 -10.30 -8.73
C ARG A 159 50.78 -10.49 -9.26
N PRO A 160 49.91 -9.47 -9.13
CA PRO A 160 48.64 -9.43 -9.84
C PRO A 160 48.81 -9.60 -11.35
N TRP A 161 47.98 -10.40 -12.01
CA TRP A 161 48.06 -10.55 -13.48
C TRP A 161 47.70 -9.22 -14.17
N VAL A 162 46.65 -8.57 -13.67
CA VAL A 162 46.19 -7.23 -14.03
C VAL A 162 46.19 -6.33 -12.79
N VAL A 163 46.61 -5.08 -12.93
CA VAL A 163 46.47 -4.03 -11.91
C VAL A 163 45.58 -2.95 -12.49
N VAL A 164 44.53 -2.57 -11.76
CA VAL A 164 43.60 -1.48 -12.07
C VAL A 164 43.78 -0.42 -10.99
N VAL A 165 44.03 0.82 -11.39
CA VAL A 165 44.27 1.91 -10.44
C VAL A 165 43.53 3.16 -10.88
N GLU A 166 42.86 3.84 -9.96
CA GLU A 166 42.36 5.20 -10.22
C GLU A 166 43.56 6.12 -10.52
N SER A 167 43.38 7.07 -11.45
CA SER A 167 44.51 7.72 -12.12
C SER A 167 44.33 9.23 -12.34
N THR A 168 43.35 9.80 -11.66
CA THR A 168 43.01 11.22 -11.63
C THR A 168 43.16 11.79 -10.22
N PHE A 169 43.30 13.10 -10.09
CA PHE A 169 43.12 13.76 -8.80
C PHE A 169 41.62 13.65 -8.41
N PRO A 170 41.30 13.24 -7.16
CA PRO A 170 39.94 12.98 -6.70
C PRO A 170 38.88 13.96 -7.16
N ASN A 171 37.77 13.42 -7.68
CA ASN A 171 36.63 14.17 -8.21
C ASN A 171 36.96 15.18 -9.33
N THR A 172 38.05 14.97 -10.09
CA THR A 172 38.43 15.80 -11.25
C THR A 172 38.80 14.96 -12.48
N GLN A 173 39.07 15.64 -13.60
CA GLN A 173 39.64 15.03 -14.82
C GLN A 173 41.16 15.30 -14.95
N ILE A 174 41.82 15.70 -13.87
CA ILE A 174 43.26 16.00 -13.87
C ILE A 174 44.02 14.69 -13.67
N GLU A 175 44.70 14.19 -14.69
CA GLU A 175 45.45 12.93 -14.61
C GLU A 175 46.66 13.03 -13.67
N THR A 176 46.78 12.10 -12.72
CA THR A 176 47.86 11.99 -11.71
C THR A 176 48.79 10.78 -11.94
N HIS A 177 48.53 9.99 -12.98
CA HIS A 177 49.14 8.67 -13.21
C HIS A 177 50.66 8.62 -13.44
N SER A 178 51.36 9.73 -13.63
CA SER A 178 52.73 9.74 -14.17
C SER A 178 53.75 8.98 -13.31
N GLU A 179 53.76 9.20 -11.99
CA GLU A 179 54.69 8.51 -11.08
C GLU A 179 54.33 7.04 -10.88
N MET A 180 53.03 6.75 -10.85
CA MET A 180 52.46 5.41 -10.72
C MET A 180 52.75 4.53 -11.94
N GLU A 181 52.59 5.07 -13.15
CA GLU A 181 52.95 4.37 -14.38
C GLU A 181 54.45 4.09 -14.44
N ALA A 182 55.29 5.07 -14.10
CA ALA A 182 56.74 4.88 -14.04
C ALA A 182 57.14 3.75 -13.06
N PHE A 183 56.52 3.72 -11.88
CA PHE A 183 56.73 2.66 -10.89
C PHE A 183 56.28 1.28 -11.41
N LEU A 184 55.07 1.16 -11.97
CA LEU A 184 54.55 -0.11 -12.47
C LEU A 184 55.36 -0.63 -13.67
N VAL A 185 55.80 0.26 -14.58
CA VAL A 185 56.70 -0.08 -15.70
C VAL A 185 58.05 -0.58 -15.17
N GLU A 186 58.62 0.03 -14.13
CA GLU A 186 59.83 -0.49 -13.45
C GLU A 186 59.62 -1.91 -12.89
N LYS A 187 58.41 -2.24 -12.41
CA LYS A 187 58.04 -3.59 -11.93
C LYS A 187 57.61 -4.55 -13.05
N ASN A 188 57.96 -4.27 -14.31
CA ASN A 188 57.62 -5.05 -15.50
C ASN A 188 56.11 -5.23 -15.73
N TYR A 189 55.32 -4.17 -15.53
CA TYR A 189 53.94 -4.09 -16.01
C TYR A 189 53.87 -3.29 -17.32
N LEU A 190 52.90 -3.64 -18.15
CA LEU A 190 52.65 -3.08 -19.47
C LEU A 190 51.30 -2.36 -19.45
N PHE A 191 51.28 -1.08 -19.79
CA PHE A 191 50.02 -0.33 -19.96
C PHE A 191 49.14 -1.00 -21.02
N ALA A 192 47.86 -1.19 -20.69
CA ALA A 192 46.90 -1.93 -21.52
C ALA A 192 45.74 -1.06 -22.00
N TYR A 193 45.16 -0.25 -21.10
CA TYR A 193 43.93 0.50 -21.34
C TYR A 193 43.74 1.60 -20.28
N ALA A 194 43.00 2.65 -20.63
CA ALA A 194 42.51 3.68 -19.73
C ALA A 194 41.07 4.04 -20.11
N ASP A 195 40.20 4.21 -19.12
CA ASP A 195 38.77 4.55 -19.33
C ASP A 195 38.44 6.04 -19.09
N GLY A 196 39.46 6.83 -18.71
CA GLY A 196 39.35 8.25 -18.36
C GLY A 196 39.34 8.53 -16.85
N LEU A 197 39.21 7.48 -16.04
CA LEU A 197 39.28 7.50 -14.58
C LEU A 197 40.38 6.52 -14.11
N ASN A 198 40.26 5.25 -14.49
CA ASN A 198 41.20 4.18 -14.16
C ASN A 198 42.19 3.90 -15.29
N ARG A 199 43.34 3.32 -14.91
CA ARG A 199 44.33 2.73 -15.82
C ARG A 199 44.55 1.25 -15.51
N PHE A 200 44.69 0.47 -16.57
CA PHE A 200 44.86 -0.97 -16.54
C PHE A 200 46.26 -1.34 -17.00
N TYR A 201 46.97 -2.10 -16.17
CA TYR A 201 48.32 -2.56 -16.44
C TYR A 201 48.38 -4.08 -16.34
N VAL A 202 49.07 -4.73 -17.28
CA VAL A 202 49.20 -6.19 -17.35
C VAL A 202 50.64 -6.58 -17.07
N SER A 203 50.84 -7.53 -16.16
CA SER A 203 52.15 -8.12 -15.87
C SER A 203 52.79 -8.70 -17.15
N ALA A 204 54.10 -8.51 -17.35
CA ALA A 204 54.79 -8.96 -18.57
C ALA A 204 54.62 -10.46 -18.84
N GLU A 205 54.49 -11.26 -17.78
CA GLU A 205 54.19 -12.70 -17.81
C GLU A 205 52.83 -13.01 -18.47
N HIS A 206 51.84 -12.14 -18.26
CA HIS A 206 50.45 -12.30 -18.73
C HIS A 206 50.09 -11.39 -19.92
N LYS A 207 51.08 -10.87 -20.65
CA LYS A 207 50.94 -9.96 -21.81
C LYS A 207 49.90 -10.37 -22.88
N GLY A 208 49.47 -11.63 -22.91
CA GLY A 208 48.36 -12.08 -23.78
C GLY A 208 47.06 -11.30 -23.55
N PHE A 209 46.79 -10.84 -22.32
CA PHE A 209 45.58 -10.08 -21.99
C PHE A 209 45.53 -8.68 -22.60
N LEU A 210 46.66 -8.11 -23.04
CA LEU A 210 46.71 -6.80 -23.72
C LEU A 210 45.75 -6.72 -24.92
N THR A 211 45.55 -7.84 -25.63
CA THR A 211 44.65 -7.86 -26.79
C THR A 211 43.17 -7.78 -26.39
N SER A 212 42.79 -8.41 -25.26
CA SER A 212 41.42 -8.37 -24.73
C SER A 212 41.08 -7.01 -24.11
N LEU A 213 42.06 -6.36 -23.46
CA LEU A 213 41.88 -5.10 -22.74
C LEU A 213 41.96 -3.87 -23.65
N LYS A 214 42.57 -3.98 -24.84
CA LYS A 214 42.88 -2.87 -25.77
C LYS A 214 41.75 -1.85 -26.04
N TYR A 215 40.49 -2.28 -25.95
CA TYR A 215 39.33 -1.47 -26.32
C TYR A 215 38.29 -1.44 -25.20
N PRO A 216 37.52 -0.34 -25.07
CA PRO A 216 36.41 -0.25 -24.12
C PRO A 216 35.37 -1.38 -24.33
N PRO A 217 34.52 -1.63 -23.31
CA PRO A 217 33.32 -2.45 -23.46
C PRO A 217 32.47 -1.96 -24.63
N ASN A 218 31.95 -2.90 -25.42
CA ASN A 218 31.21 -2.60 -26.65
C ASN A 218 30.18 -3.71 -26.97
N VAL A 219 29.52 -3.60 -28.11
CA VAL A 219 28.43 -4.49 -28.56
C VAL A 219 28.80 -5.98 -28.69
N PHE A 220 30.09 -6.34 -28.65
CA PHE A 220 30.55 -7.73 -28.71
C PHE A 220 30.78 -8.38 -27.33
N ASP A 221 30.65 -7.64 -26.23
CA ASP A 221 31.08 -8.10 -24.89
C ASP A 221 29.98 -8.74 -24.03
N ASP A 222 28.73 -8.84 -24.52
CA ASP A 222 27.54 -9.48 -23.89
C ASP A 222 27.41 -9.22 -22.37
N TYR A 223 27.15 -7.95 -22.03
CA TYR A 223 26.89 -7.50 -20.67
C TYR A 223 25.61 -6.64 -20.56
N GLN A 224 25.10 -6.53 -19.34
CA GLN A 224 24.03 -5.63 -18.92
C GLN A 224 24.48 -4.90 -17.65
N THR A 225 24.21 -3.60 -17.50
CA THR A 225 24.54 -2.91 -16.24
C THR A 225 23.54 -3.28 -15.13
N TYR A 226 23.96 -3.21 -13.87
CA TYR A 226 23.10 -3.51 -12.72
C TYR A 226 21.87 -2.60 -12.67
N ALA A 227 22.00 -1.33 -13.06
CA ALA A 227 20.88 -0.40 -13.25
C ALA A 227 19.88 -0.89 -14.32
N GLN A 228 20.37 -1.38 -15.47
CA GLN A 228 19.51 -1.96 -16.51
C GLN A 228 18.84 -3.27 -16.05
N PHE A 229 19.57 -4.13 -15.33
CA PHE A 229 19.07 -5.38 -14.79
C PHE A 229 17.97 -5.15 -13.75
N THR A 230 18.19 -4.26 -12.78
CA THR A 230 17.21 -3.91 -11.74
C THR A 230 15.99 -3.21 -12.32
N ALA A 231 16.16 -2.33 -13.30
CA ALA A 231 15.04 -1.72 -14.03
C ALA A 231 14.20 -2.77 -14.77
N LEU A 232 14.85 -3.73 -15.46
CA LEU A 232 14.16 -4.82 -16.15
C LEU A 232 13.40 -5.71 -15.17
N LYS A 233 14.02 -6.13 -14.06
CA LYS A 233 13.36 -6.93 -13.01
C LYS A 233 12.19 -6.20 -12.37
N SER A 234 12.33 -4.89 -12.15
CA SER A 234 11.25 -4.04 -11.63
C SER A 234 10.08 -3.95 -12.61
N ALA A 235 10.35 -3.83 -13.91
CA ALA A 235 9.35 -3.83 -14.96
C ALA A 235 8.63 -5.19 -15.10
N GLU A 236 9.36 -6.31 -15.01
CA GLU A 236 8.78 -7.66 -14.96
C GLU A 236 7.82 -7.81 -13.77
N ILE A 237 8.25 -7.41 -12.56
CA ILE A 237 7.43 -7.46 -11.34
C ILE A 237 6.19 -6.55 -11.45
N ALA A 238 6.35 -5.34 -12.01
CA ALA A 238 5.23 -4.42 -12.25
C ALA A 238 4.22 -4.99 -13.26
N THR A 239 4.71 -5.63 -14.33
CA THR A 239 3.87 -6.30 -15.34
C THR A 239 3.09 -7.47 -14.72
N GLN A 240 3.75 -8.30 -13.91
CA GLN A 240 3.09 -9.41 -13.21
C GLN A 240 1.99 -8.91 -12.25
N LYS A 241 2.28 -7.87 -11.45
CA LYS A 241 1.27 -7.23 -10.58
C LYS A 241 0.09 -6.67 -11.37
N LEU A 242 0.35 -6.04 -12.52
CA LEU A 242 -0.70 -5.50 -13.39
C LEU A 242 -1.63 -6.61 -13.91
N ASP A 243 -1.10 -7.76 -14.31
CA ASP A 243 -1.91 -8.89 -14.78
C ASP A 243 -2.69 -9.57 -13.65
N ASP A 244 -2.13 -9.63 -12.43
CA ASP A 244 -2.86 -10.09 -11.25
C ASP A 244 -4.00 -9.13 -10.85
N TYR A 245 -3.82 -7.81 -11.01
CA TYR A 245 -4.91 -6.84 -10.83
C TYR A 245 -5.99 -6.95 -11.92
N LYS A 246 -5.63 -7.18 -13.19
CA LYS A 246 -6.62 -7.43 -14.27
C LYS A 246 -7.49 -8.64 -13.95
N ARG A 247 -6.91 -9.72 -13.42
CA ARG A 247 -7.66 -10.91 -12.98
C ARG A 247 -8.63 -10.60 -11.84
N GLN A 248 -8.16 -9.92 -10.78
CA GLN A 248 -9.02 -9.51 -9.65
C GLN A 248 -10.18 -8.59 -10.09
N ILE A 249 -9.94 -7.68 -11.04
CA ILE A 249 -10.99 -6.84 -11.62
C ILE A 249 -12.00 -7.68 -12.41
N ALA A 250 -11.55 -8.63 -13.24
CA ALA A 250 -12.43 -9.51 -14.01
C ALA A 250 -13.30 -10.40 -13.10
N GLU A 251 -12.74 -10.97 -12.04
CA GLU A 251 -13.45 -11.73 -11.02
C GLU A 251 -14.49 -10.86 -10.28
N SER A 252 -14.11 -9.63 -9.92
CA SER A 252 -15.01 -8.67 -9.26
C SER A 252 -16.17 -8.25 -10.17
N VAL A 253 -15.93 -8.03 -11.46
CA VAL A 253 -16.96 -7.74 -12.46
C VAL A 253 -17.92 -8.92 -12.61
N LEU A 254 -17.42 -10.16 -12.67
CA LEU A 254 -18.26 -11.35 -12.72
C LEU A 254 -19.13 -11.51 -11.46
N SER A 255 -18.54 -11.29 -10.27
CA SER A 255 -19.28 -11.30 -9.00
C SER A 255 -20.38 -10.23 -8.97
N ASN A 256 -20.07 -9.00 -9.39
CA ASN A 256 -21.03 -7.91 -9.46
C ASN A 256 -22.17 -8.21 -10.44
N ASN A 257 -21.88 -8.78 -11.61
CA ASN A 257 -22.91 -9.21 -12.57
C ASN A 257 -23.84 -10.26 -11.96
N ASN A 258 -23.30 -11.27 -11.26
CA ASN A 258 -24.10 -12.27 -10.55
C ASN A 258 -24.99 -11.64 -9.46
N MET A 259 -24.47 -10.66 -8.71
CA MET A 259 -25.24 -9.91 -7.71
C MET A 259 -26.35 -9.07 -8.35
N VAL A 260 -26.10 -8.42 -9.49
CA VAL A 260 -27.12 -7.67 -10.23
C VAL A 260 -28.22 -8.61 -10.71
N SER A 261 -27.89 -9.76 -11.28
CA SER A 261 -28.88 -10.78 -11.67
C SER A 261 -29.73 -11.25 -10.48
N ALA A 262 -29.12 -11.50 -9.32
CA ALA A 262 -29.86 -11.88 -8.11
C ALA A 262 -30.81 -10.75 -7.62
N ILE A 263 -30.37 -9.49 -7.68
CA ILE A 263 -31.21 -8.33 -7.34
C ILE A 263 -32.41 -8.21 -8.28
N THR A 264 -32.24 -8.50 -9.57
CA THR A 264 -33.36 -8.48 -10.55
C THR A 264 -34.44 -9.51 -10.18
N VAL A 265 -34.05 -10.76 -9.90
CA VAL A 265 -34.99 -11.84 -9.52
C VAL A 265 -35.77 -11.50 -8.23
N VAL A 266 -35.08 -10.93 -7.23
CA VAL A 266 -35.72 -10.50 -5.98
C VAL A 266 -36.70 -9.35 -6.20
N LYS A 267 -36.39 -8.40 -7.10
CA LYS A 267 -37.32 -7.32 -7.48
C LYS A 267 -38.57 -7.85 -8.17
N GLU A 268 -38.42 -8.74 -9.15
CA GLU A 268 -39.55 -9.36 -9.85
C GLU A 268 -40.49 -10.06 -8.86
N SER A 269 -39.94 -10.81 -7.90
CA SER A 269 -40.70 -11.47 -6.84
C SER A 269 -41.39 -10.48 -5.88
N GLY A 270 -40.76 -9.34 -5.58
CA GLY A 270 -41.33 -8.27 -4.76
C GLY A 270 -42.49 -7.53 -5.44
N ASP A 271 -42.41 -7.34 -6.75
CA ASP A 271 -43.48 -6.74 -7.56
C ASP A 271 -44.69 -7.67 -7.66
N GLU A 272 -44.48 -8.98 -7.81
CA GLU A 272 -45.56 -9.99 -7.72
C GLU A 272 -46.27 -9.95 -6.36
N LEU A 273 -45.53 -9.93 -5.25
CA LEU A 273 -46.10 -9.88 -3.90
C LEU A 273 -46.94 -8.61 -3.66
N ASN A 274 -46.47 -7.46 -4.15
CA ASN A 274 -47.24 -6.20 -4.10
C ASN A 274 -48.55 -6.30 -4.90
N SER A 275 -48.56 -7.01 -6.05
CA SER A 275 -49.79 -7.21 -6.82
C SER A 275 -50.84 -8.00 -6.04
N LEU A 276 -50.43 -9.08 -5.35
CA LEU A 276 -51.30 -9.90 -4.51
C LEU A 276 -51.82 -9.14 -3.28
N LEU A 277 -50.99 -8.31 -2.66
CA LEU A 277 -51.39 -7.47 -1.52
C LEU A 277 -52.48 -6.46 -1.92
N ASN A 278 -52.39 -5.88 -3.12
CA ASN A 278 -53.42 -4.99 -3.65
C ASN A 278 -54.76 -5.72 -3.90
N VAL A 279 -54.72 -6.95 -4.43
CA VAL A 279 -55.92 -7.80 -4.59
C VAL A 279 -56.56 -8.13 -3.25
N LEU A 280 -55.76 -8.49 -2.24
CA LEU A 280 -56.26 -8.75 -0.88
C LEU A 280 -56.88 -7.48 -0.27
N HIS A 281 -56.22 -6.33 -0.41
CA HIS A 281 -56.73 -5.06 0.14
C HIS A 281 -58.04 -4.62 -0.53
N GLN A 282 -58.23 -4.89 -1.82
CA GLN A 282 -59.52 -4.67 -2.48
C GLN A 282 -60.59 -5.61 -1.91
N LYS A 283 -60.30 -6.91 -1.77
CA LYS A 283 -61.24 -7.86 -1.16
C LYS A 283 -61.63 -7.49 0.26
N THR A 284 -60.73 -6.93 1.08
CA THR A 284 -61.06 -6.42 2.41
C THR A 284 -62.07 -5.28 2.33
N LYS A 285 -61.87 -4.30 1.44
CA LYS A 285 -62.83 -3.19 1.23
C LYS A 285 -64.19 -3.67 0.76
N ASP A 286 -64.23 -4.66 -0.12
CA ASP A 286 -65.47 -5.25 -0.61
C ASP A 286 -66.23 -5.95 0.54
N LEU A 287 -65.51 -6.60 1.47
CA LEU A 287 -66.07 -7.22 2.68
C LEU A 287 -66.58 -6.18 3.70
N ASP A 288 -65.84 -5.09 3.90
CA ASP A 288 -66.23 -3.97 4.77
C ASP A 288 -67.51 -3.30 4.23
N ALA A 289 -67.59 -3.09 2.91
CA ALA A 289 -68.79 -2.57 2.26
C ALA A 289 -69.99 -3.52 2.37
N LEU A 290 -69.78 -4.83 2.28
CA LEU A 290 -70.82 -5.83 2.52
C LEU A 290 -71.32 -5.77 3.98
N THR A 291 -70.41 -5.60 4.93
CA THR A 291 -70.70 -5.51 6.37
C THR A 291 -71.50 -4.25 6.71
N LEU A 292 -71.17 -3.11 6.07
CA LEU A 292 -71.96 -1.87 6.17
C LEU A 292 -73.37 -2.05 5.61
N ASN A 293 -73.53 -2.66 4.43
CA ASN A 293 -74.85 -2.94 3.85
C ASN A 293 -75.70 -3.86 4.75
N VAL A 294 -75.09 -4.86 5.42
CA VAL A 294 -75.78 -5.69 6.41
C VAL A 294 -76.18 -4.88 7.65
N GLY A 295 -75.35 -3.92 8.07
CA GLY A 295 -75.68 -2.96 9.14
C GLY A 295 -76.88 -2.07 8.80
N ASP A 296 -76.95 -1.55 7.57
CA ASP A 296 -78.09 -0.73 7.12
C ASP A 296 -79.38 -1.56 7.00
N ILE A 297 -79.29 -2.81 6.54
CA ILE A 297 -80.43 -3.77 6.53
C ILE A 297 -80.90 -4.05 7.97
N LEU A 298 -80.00 -4.22 8.93
CA LEU A 298 -80.34 -4.36 10.35
C LEU A 298 -81.00 -3.10 10.93
N GLY A 299 -80.58 -1.90 10.49
CA GLY A 299 -81.21 -0.63 10.87
C GLY A 299 -82.67 -0.50 10.41
N HIS A 300 -83.02 -1.07 9.25
CA HIS A 300 -84.38 -1.05 8.71
C HIS A 300 -85.31 -2.12 9.30
N LEU A 301 -84.79 -3.18 9.92
CA LEU A 301 -85.57 -4.32 10.43
C LEU A 301 -86.09 -4.16 11.87
N ASN A 302 -86.17 -2.94 12.38
CA ASN A 302 -86.61 -2.68 13.75
C ASN A 302 -88.16 -2.66 13.92
N HIS A 303 -88.87 -3.54 13.19
CA HIS A 303 -90.31 -3.76 13.38
C HIS A 303 -90.71 -5.24 13.28
N THR A 304 -90.89 -5.86 14.46
CA THR A 304 -91.62 -7.13 14.72
C THR A 304 -90.99 -8.49 14.32
N ARG A 305 -90.61 -9.24 15.38
CA ARG A 305 -90.75 -10.71 15.51
C ARG A 305 -89.88 -11.62 14.61
N GLN A 306 -88.56 -11.43 14.61
CA GLN A 306 -87.60 -12.40 14.05
C GLN A 306 -86.26 -12.49 14.82
N TYR A 307 -86.29 -12.27 16.14
CA TYR A 307 -85.07 -12.15 16.95
C TYR A 307 -84.28 -13.47 17.15
N ASP A 308 -84.95 -14.60 17.35
CA ASP A 308 -84.27 -15.83 17.81
C ASP A 308 -83.38 -16.50 16.74
N GLU A 309 -83.80 -16.49 15.46
CA GLU A 309 -82.97 -16.99 14.36
C GLU A 309 -81.78 -16.06 14.05
N LEU A 310 -81.97 -14.74 14.20
CA LEU A 310 -80.90 -13.76 14.02
C LEU A 310 -79.84 -13.85 15.12
N VAL A 311 -80.23 -14.09 16.38
CA VAL A 311 -79.27 -14.30 17.47
C VAL A 311 -78.39 -15.54 17.22
N GLN A 312 -78.96 -16.64 16.71
CA GLN A 312 -78.14 -17.80 16.30
C GLN A 312 -77.18 -17.46 15.15
N LYS A 313 -77.63 -16.71 14.15
CA LYS A 313 -76.81 -16.37 12.97
C LYS A 313 -75.70 -15.36 13.29
N ILE A 314 -75.97 -14.38 14.15
CA ILE A 314 -74.97 -13.48 14.72
C ILE A 314 -73.95 -14.27 15.54
N SER A 315 -74.38 -15.27 16.32
CA SER A 315 -73.47 -16.14 17.07
C SER A 315 -72.55 -16.95 16.15
N SER A 316 -73.07 -17.51 15.05
CA SER A 316 -72.23 -18.22 14.06
C SER A 316 -71.26 -17.29 13.32
N LEU A 317 -71.69 -16.09 12.95
CA LEU A 317 -70.82 -15.11 12.27
C LEU A 317 -69.78 -14.51 13.22
N SER A 318 -70.09 -14.36 14.51
CA SER A 318 -69.11 -13.99 15.54
C SER A 318 -68.04 -15.07 15.69
N ALA A 319 -68.42 -16.35 15.73
CA ALA A 319 -67.48 -17.46 15.79
C ALA A 319 -66.63 -17.60 14.52
N GLU A 320 -67.17 -17.24 13.35
CA GLU A 320 -66.43 -17.21 12.09
C GLU A 320 -65.45 -16.02 12.02
N ASN A 321 -65.87 -14.82 12.45
CA ASN A 321 -64.97 -13.67 12.61
C ASN A 321 -63.86 -13.94 13.63
N GLU A 322 -64.15 -14.64 14.73
CA GLU A 322 -63.14 -15.04 15.72
C GLU A 322 -62.11 -16.01 15.11
N ARG A 323 -62.55 -16.96 14.28
CA ARG A 323 -61.64 -17.81 13.48
C ARG A 323 -60.81 -17.03 12.47
N VAL A 324 -61.40 -16.03 11.80
CA VAL A 324 -60.66 -15.14 10.88
C VAL A 324 -59.64 -14.29 11.62
N HIS A 325 -59.95 -13.79 12.83
CA HIS A 325 -59.00 -13.10 13.68
C HIS A 325 -57.87 -14.02 14.16
N ILE A 326 -58.17 -15.25 14.58
CA ILE A 326 -57.14 -16.24 14.94
C ILE A 326 -56.24 -16.56 13.72
N ALA A 327 -56.81 -16.70 12.52
CA ALA A 327 -56.05 -16.92 11.29
C ALA A 327 -55.21 -15.70 10.89
N TYR A 328 -55.73 -14.49 11.06
CA TYR A 328 -55.01 -13.24 10.81
C TYR A 328 -53.85 -13.06 11.81
N ASP A 329 -54.07 -13.31 13.09
CA ASP A 329 -53.02 -13.25 14.12
C ASP A 329 -51.97 -14.33 13.91
N ALA A 330 -52.36 -15.55 13.50
CA ALA A 330 -51.41 -16.60 13.12
C ALA A 330 -50.59 -16.21 11.88
N LEU A 331 -51.22 -15.63 10.86
CA LEU A 331 -50.52 -15.14 9.66
C LEU A 331 -49.60 -13.97 10.01
N SER A 332 -50.06 -13.02 10.83
CA SER A 332 -49.28 -11.88 11.31
C SER A 332 -48.10 -12.33 12.17
N GLN A 333 -48.23 -13.38 12.98
CA GLN A 333 -47.12 -13.98 13.74
C GLN A 333 -46.14 -14.73 12.82
N ALA A 334 -46.63 -15.45 11.80
CA ALA A 334 -45.77 -16.10 10.81
C ALA A 334 -44.98 -15.09 9.99
N TYR A 335 -45.62 -13.99 9.60
CA TYR A 335 -45.01 -12.79 9.01
C TYR A 335 -44.00 -12.17 9.98
N ASP A 336 -44.37 -12.02 11.26
CA ASP A 336 -43.48 -11.39 12.23
C ASP A 336 -42.21 -12.22 12.51
N ALA A 337 -42.36 -13.56 12.47
CA ALA A 337 -41.28 -14.53 12.52
C ALA A 337 -40.44 -14.55 11.24
N SER A 338 -41.04 -14.50 10.05
CA SER A 338 -40.33 -14.70 8.78
C SER A 338 -39.27 -13.63 8.53
N GLN A 339 -39.58 -12.34 8.74
CA GLN A 339 -38.59 -11.26 8.72
C GLN A 339 -38.08 -10.87 10.12
N GLY A 340 -38.33 -11.71 11.14
CA GLY A 340 -37.39 -11.85 12.24
C GLY A 340 -36.18 -12.61 11.69
N ARG A 341 -36.46 -13.79 11.16
CA ARG A 341 -35.50 -14.67 10.47
C ARG A 341 -34.76 -14.00 9.32
N ILE A 342 -35.36 -13.09 8.55
CA ILE A 342 -34.60 -12.31 7.54
C ILE A 342 -33.70 -11.25 8.17
N ARG A 343 -34.04 -10.60 9.29
CA ARG A 343 -33.07 -9.74 9.98
C ARG A 343 -31.95 -10.56 10.61
N ASP A 344 -32.28 -11.73 11.15
CA ASP A 344 -31.30 -12.67 11.68
C ASP A 344 -30.40 -13.19 10.55
N LEU A 345 -30.94 -13.45 9.35
CA LEU A 345 -30.19 -13.83 8.14
C LEU A 345 -29.44 -12.65 7.52
N GLU A 346 -29.93 -11.41 7.56
CA GLU A 346 -29.18 -10.21 7.17
C GLU A 346 -28.00 -9.99 8.12
N HIS A 347 -28.22 -10.24 9.42
CA HIS A 347 -27.17 -10.20 10.44
C HIS A 347 -26.19 -11.38 10.30
N GLU A 348 -26.65 -12.59 10.00
CA GLU A 348 -25.79 -13.74 9.69
C GLU A 348 -25.06 -13.52 8.37
N VAL A 349 -25.66 -12.93 7.35
CA VAL A 349 -24.98 -12.55 6.09
C VAL A 349 -24.00 -11.42 6.34
N CYS A 350 -24.27 -10.49 7.25
CA CYS A 350 -23.31 -9.47 7.67
C CYS A 350 -22.13 -10.08 8.44
N LEU A 351 -22.40 -10.96 9.41
CA LEU A 351 -21.39 -11.71 10.15
C LEU A 351 -20.59 -12.63 9.22
N LEU A 352 -21.23 -13.36 8.31
CA LEU A 352 -20.60 -14.23 7.32
C LEU A 352 -19.89 -13.43 6.23
N LYS A 353 -20.28 -12.20 5.92
CA LYS A 353 -19.48 -11.27 5.10
C LYS A 353 -18.22 -10.86 5.85
N ASN A 354 -18.32 -10.40 7.10
CA ASN A 354 -17.14 -10.13 7.94
C ASN A 354 -16.27 -11.38 8.12
N TYR A 355 -16.86 -12.56 8.30
CA TYR A 355 -16.14 -13.81 8.51
C TYR A 355 -15.53 -14.33 7.21
N THR A 356 -16.19 -14.15 6.05
CA THR A 356 -15.59 -14.45 4.74
C THR A 356 -14.55 -13.43 4.34
N GLU A 357 -14.70 -12.13 4.64
CA GLU A 357 -13.63 -11.15 4.49
C GLU A 357 -12.42 -11.52 5.37
N GLN A 358 -12.63 -11.84 6.65
CA GLN A 358 -11.57 -12.34 7.54
C GLN A 358 -10.93 -13.64 7.03
N ILE A 359 -11.73 -14.55 6.47
CA ILE A 359 -11.26 -15.83 5.92
C ILE A 359 -10.53 -15.64 4.57
N TYR A 360 -11.01 -14.79 3.66
CA TYR A 360 -10.32 -14.43 2.41
C TYR A 360 -9.02 -13.66 2.69
N ASN A 361 -9.00 -12.87 3.77
CA ASN A 361 -7.80 -12.23 4.32
C ASN A 361 -6.94 -13.19 5.19
N SER A 362 -7.36 -14.45 5.38
CA SER A 362 -6.57 -15.47 6.10
C SER A 362 -5.71 -16.32 5.15
N THR A 363 -4.54 -16.73 5.64
CA THR A 363 -3.55 -17.50 4.86
C THR A 363 -4.04 -18.89 4.45
N SER A 364 -4.87 -19.56 5.26
CA SER A 364 -5.34 -20.93 5.00
C SER A 364 -6.39 -21.04 3.89
N TRP A 365 -7.20 -20.00 3.66
CA TRP A 365 -8.28 -20.07 2.66
C TRP A 365 -7.77 -19.90 1.23
N ARG A 366 -6.78 -19.03 1.02
CA ARG A 366 -6.15 -18.81 -0.30
C ARG A 366 -5.45 -20.07 -0.82
N VAL A 367 -4.88 -20.89 0.08
CA VAL A 367 -4.18 -22.15 -0.27
C VAL A 367 -5.14 -23.33 -0.53
N SER A 368 -6.28 -23.40 0.16
CA SER A 368 -7.21 -24.55 0.11
C SER A 368 -8.40 -24.39 -0.84
N SER A 369 -8.44 -23.30 -1.61
CA SER A 369 -9.43 -23.04 -2.67
C SER A 369 -9.50 -24.16 -3.74
N PRO A 370 -8.38 -24.69 -4.29
CA PRO A 370 -8.42 -25.63 -5.42
C PRO A 370 -9.10 -26.97 -5.12
N VAL A 371 -8.94 -27.49 -3.89
CA VAL A 371 -9.46 -28.82 -3.52
C VAL A 371 -10.98 -28.81 -3.35
N ARG A 372 -11.56 -27.67 -2.94
CA ARG A 372 -13.01 -27.57 -2.65
C ARG A 372 -13.87 -27.36 -3.89
N PHE A 373 -13.29 -26.89 -5.01
CA PHE A 373 -13.97 -26.83 -6.30
C PHE A 373 -14.41 -28.21 -6.79
N LEU A 374 -13.60 -29.26 -6.56
CA LEU A 374 -13.89 -30.64 -6.95
C LEU A 374 -15.07 -31.29 -6.17
N GLY A 375 -15.46 -30.74 -5.02
CA GLY A 375 -16.50 -31.31 -4.16
C GLY A 375 -17.94 -30.96 -4.57
N ARG A 376 -18.18 -29.82 -5.23
CA ARG A 376 -19.54 -29.33 -5.52
C ARG A 376 -20.31 -30.11 -6.61
N LEU A 377 -19.65 -31.03 -7.31
CA LEU A 377 -20.26 -31.87 -8.35
C LEU A 377 -21.08 -33.06 -7.82
N LYS A 378 -21.22 -33.24 -6.49
CA LYS A 378 -21.86 -34.41 -5.87
C LYS A 378 -22.85 -34.12 -4.73
N SER A 379 -23.80 -33.19 -4.90
CA SER A 379 -25.15 -33.33 -4.30
C SER A 379 -26.11 -32.22 -4.74
N GLY A 380 -27.15 -32.59 -5.49
CA GLY A 380 -28.32 -31.74 -5.68
C GLY A 380 -29.60 -32.58 -5.52
N LYS A 381 -30.44 -32.26 -4.53
CA LYS A 381 -31.87 -32.62 -4.41
C LYS A 381 -32.46 -32.07 -3.09
N GLY A 382 -33.51 -31.23 -3.18
CA GLY A 382 -34.51 -31.04 -2.10
C GLY A 382 -34.86 -29.61 -1.65
N ALA A 383 -35.95 -29.04 -2.24
CA ALA A 383 -36.91 -28.04 -1.72
C ALA A 383 -36.43 -26.71 -1.05
N ASN A 384 -36.84 -25.50 -1.48
CA ASN A 384 -38.18 -24.84 -1.47
C ASN A 384 -38.74 -24.62 -0.03
N CYS A 385 -39.18 -23.44 0.48
CA CYS A 385 -39.53 -22.10 -0.08
C CYS A 385 -39.39 -20.95 0.97
N GLU A 386 -39.54 -19.69 0.52
CA GLU A 386 -39.46 -18.38 1.21
C GLU A 386 -40.87 -17.81 1.64
N ALA A 387 -41.17 -16.59 2.13
CA ALA A 387 -40.47 -15.27 2.16
C ALA A 387 -40.74 -14.40 3.44
N GLU A 388 -41.23 -13.14 3.35
CA GLU A 388 -40.98 -12.05 4.33
C GLU A 388 -42.20 -11.39 5.09
N LYS A 389 -42.08 -10.08 5.49
CA LYS A 389 -42.90 -9.18 6.39
C LYS A 389 -42.90 -7.69 5.91
N PRO A 390 -43.85 -6.76 6.23
CA PRO A 390 -43.66 -5.67 7.25
C PRO A 390 -45.00 -5.12 7.87
N SER A 391 -45.14 -4.32 8.96
CA SER A 391 -44.30 -3.77 10.05
C SER A 391 -45.19 -3.31 11.26
N LEU A 392 -44.60 -3.03 12.43
CA LEU A 392 -45.27 -2.46 13.63
C LEU A 392 -44.99 -0.96 13.90
N PHE A 393 -44.35 -0.26 12.95
CA PHE A 393 -43.60 0.99 13.22
C PHE A 393 -44.45 2.25 13.46
N SER A 394 -45.76 2.22 13.20
CA SER A 394 -46.62 3.42 13.12
C SER A 394 -47.26 3.89 14.45
N ARG A 395 -47.15 3.10 15.54
CA ARG A 395 -47.73 3.43 16.86
C ARG A 395 -46.73 4.10 17.82
N GLY A 396 -45.47 3.66 17.86
CA GLY A 396 -44.46 4.18 18.79
C GLY A 396 -44.13 5.67 18.58
N VAL A 397 -43.95 6.08 17.30
CA VAL A 397 -43.59 7.46 16.92
C VAL A 397 -44.63 8.49 17.41
N ARG A 398 -45.94 8.17 17.35
CA ARG A 398 -47.02 9.06 17.81
C ARG A 398 -46.99 9.31 19.33
N LYS A 399 -46.55 8.33 20.14
CA LYS A 399 -46.46 8.47 21.60
C LYS A 399 -45.29 9.39 21.99
N LEU A 400 -44.15 9.25 21.30
CA LEU A 400 -42.98 10.12 21.47
C LEU A 400 -43.28 11.58 21.12
N ILE A 401 -43.98 11.85 20.00
CA ILE A 401 -44.35 13.21 19.59
C ILE A 401 -45.24 13.92 20.63
N ARG A 402 -46.19 13.21 21.26
CA ARG A 402 -47.03 13.76 22.33
C ARG A 402 -46.23 14.07 23.61
N MET A 403 -45.32 13.17 24.02
CA MET A 403 -44.41 13.45 25.14
C MET A 403 -43.52 14.68 24.88
N PHE A 404 -43.10 14.88 23.64
CA PHE A 404 -42.22 15.98 23.26
C PHE A 404 -42.89 17.36 23.33
N ASN A 405 -44.19 17.43 23.02
CA ASN A 405 -44.93 18.70 23.01
C ASN A 405 -45.18 19.31 24.40
N ASN A 406 -45.24 18.48 25.45
CA ASN A 406 -45.58 18.93 26.80
C ASN A 406 -44.38 19.44 27.64
N LYS A 407 -43.17 19.59 27.05
CA LYS A 407 -41.98 20.11 27.74
C LYS A 407 -41.27 21.22 26.93
N PRO A 408 -41.59 22.51 27.15
CA PRO A 408 -41.11 23.61 26.29
C PRO A 408 -39.58 23.81 26.29
N LYS A 409 -38.87 23.51 27.39
CA LYS A 409 -37.40 23.61 27.47
C LYS A 409 -36.67 22.60 26.56
N LEU A 410 -37.20 21.39 26.41
CA LEU A 410 -36.65 20.35 25.52
C LEU A 410 -36.83 20.74 24.05
N ARG A 411 -38.03 21.23 23.70
CA ARG A 411 -38.36 21.68 22.33
C ARG A 411 -37.37 22.72 21.81
N HIS A 412 -37.03 23.72 22.63
CA HIS A 412 -36.08 24.77 22.25
C HIS A 412 -34.68 24.19 21.93
N TYR A 413 -34.17 23.28 22.75
CA TYR A 413 -32.84 22.69 22.57
C TYR A 413 -32.75 21.91 21.24
N THR A 414 -33.66 20.96 21.00
CA THR A 414 -33.68 20.19 19.73
C THR A 414 -33.87 21.04 18.48
N VAL A 415 -34.68 22.12 18.54
CA VAL A 415 -34.87 23.00 17.38
C VAL A 415 -33.57 23.73 17.03
N CYS A 416 -32.78 24.13 18.02
CA CYS A 416 -31.46 24.72 17.81
C CYS A 416 -30.45 23.71 17.25
N THR A 417 -30.41 22.47 17.77
CA THR A 417 -29.51 21.41 17.26
C THR A 417 -29.84 21.02 15.81
N VAL A 418 -31.13 20.82 15.51
CA VAL A 418 -31.59 20.40 14.17
C VAL A 418 -31.43 21.50 13.13
N LYS A 419 -31.52 22.79 13.51
CA LYS A 419 -31.15 23.90 12.61
C LYS A 419 -29.66 23.93 12.28
N LYS A 420 -28.78 23.67 13.26
CA LYS A 420 -27.32 23.58 13.02
C LYS A 420 -26.93 22.43 12.09
N LEU A 421 -27.71 21.34 12.08
CA LEU A 421 -27.49 20.17 11.22
C LEU A 421 -28.22 20.26 9.85
N GLY A 422 -28.81 21.40 9.48
CA GLY A 422 -29.48 21.59 8.18
C GLY A 422 -30.81 20.85 7.97
N LEU A 423 -31.14 19.85 8.80
CA LEU A 423 -32.28 18.94 8.65
C LEU A 423 -33.65 19.52 9.07
N TYR A 424 -33.70 20.81 9.41
CA TYR A 424 -34.89 21.47 9.96
C TYR A 424 -36.08 21.54 8.98
N SER A 425 -35.85 21.64 7.67
CA SER A 425 -36.91 21.65 6.66
C SER A 425 -37.63 20.30 6.56
N VAL A 426 -36.86 19.20 6.49
CA VAL A 426 -37.37 17.83 6.39
C VAL A 426 -38.18 17.46 7.62
N LEU A 427 -37.62 17.67 8.82
CA LEU A 427 -38.28 17.34 10.08
C LEU A 427 -39.51 18.22 10.36
N ARG A 428 -39.52 19.49 9.93
CA ARG A 428 -40.72 20.35 10.00
C ARG A 428 -41.88 19.78 9.17
N SER A 429 -41.61 19.19 8.00
CA SER A 429 -42.66 18.60 7.15
C SER A 429 -43.31 17.37 7.80
N LEU A 430 -42.50 16.50 8.41
CA LEU A 430 -42.96 15.31 9.14
C LEU A 430 -43.75 15.69 10.40
N TYR A 431 -43.27 16.70 11.14
CA TYR A 431 -43.93 17.21 12.33
C TYR A 431 -45.30 17.84 12.02
N LEU A 432 -45.43 18.60 10.93
CA LEU A 432 -46.72 19.15 10.48
C LEU A 432 -47.68 18.05 9.99
N LYS A 433 -47.20 17.07 9.20
CA LYS A 433 -48.02 15.91 8.79
C LYS A 433 -48.55 15.11 9.98
N ALA A 434 -47.80 15.03 11.09
CA ALA A 434 -48.22 14.34 12.31
C ALA A 434 -49.24 15.11 13.17
N LEU A 435 -49.42 16.42 12.95
CA LEU A 435 -50.28 17.29 13.78
C LEU A 435 -51.67 17.55 13.19
N VAL A 436 -51.87 17.42 11.87
CA VAL A 436 -53.13 17.71 11.18
C VAL A 436 -54.17 16.56 11.33
N GLY A 437 -53.81 15.46 11.98
CA GLY A 437 -54.59 14.22 12.04
C GLY A 437 -55.71 14.13 13.09
N SER A 438 -56.53 15.18 13.31
CA SER A 438 -57.80 15.07 14.06
C SER A 438 -58.71 16.32 14.02
N SER A 439 -59.59 16.46 13.03
CA SER A 439 -61.01 16.90 13.12
C SER A 439 -61.55 17.34 11.73
N PRO A 440 -62.80 17.01 11.35
CA PRO A 440 -63.43 17.53 10.14
C PRO A 440 -64.12 18.91 10.36
N HIS A 441 -64.37 19.60 9.24
CA HIS A 441 -65.19 20.82 9.07
C HIS A 441 -64.83 22.12 9.82
N THR A 442 -64.10 22.99 9.12
CA THR A 442 -64.55 24.39 8.92
C THR A 442 -64.42 24.75 7.45
N THR A 443 -65.53 25.17 6.83
CA THR A 443 -65.59 25.76 5.49
C THR A 443 -64.87 27.12 5.45
N PHE A 444 -64.25 27.48 4.33
CA PHE A 444 -64.77 28.54 3.45
C PHE A 444 -64.06 28.52 2.08
N SER A 445 -64.69 29.16 1.10
CA SER A 445 -64.39 29.05 -0.34
C SER A 445 -63.55 30.23 -0.87
N THR A 446 -63.36 30.21 -2.19
CA THR A 446 -62.98 31.31 -3.10
C THR A 446 -61.59 31.93 -2.92
N ASN A 447 -60.75 31.65 -3.93
CA ASN A 447 -60.23 32.61 -4.91
C ASN A 447 -59.82 34.04 -4.52
N GLU A 448 -58.89 34.52 -5.35
CA GLU A 448 -58.51 35.92 -5.62
C GLU A 448 -57.40 36.57 -4.81
N LEU A 449 -56.72 37.45 -5.56
CA LEU A 449 -55.77 38.50 -5.18
C LEU A 449 -54.43 38.00 -4.62
N LEU A 450 -53.42 37.79 -5.47
CA LEU A 450 -52.64 38.76 -6.28
C LEU A 450 -51.51 39.43 -5.50
N SER A 451 -50.41 39.61 -6.25
CA SER A 451 -49.46 40.72 -6.19
C SER A 451 -48.67 40.95 -4.89
N GLU A 452 -47.34 40.92 -5.05
CA GLU A 452 -46.41 41.93 -4.53
C GLU A 452 -46.27 42.03 -2.99
N LYS A 453 -45.26 42.68 -2.42
CA LYS A 453 -43.87 43.04 -2.78
C LYS A 453 -43.17 43.35 -1.45
N ASN A 454 -41.85 43.47 -1.46
CA ASN A 454 -41.07 44.25 -0.48
C ASN A 454 -41.09 43.73 0.99
N SER A 455 -40.19 44.14 1.87
CA SER A 455 -38.77 44.49 1.73
C SER A 455 -38.16 44.52 3.13
N SER A 456 -36.83 44.63 3.22
CA SER A 456 -36.09 45.38 4.25
C SER A 456 -36.53 45.30 5.72
N PHE A 457 -35.75 44.61 6.56
CA PHE A 457 -35.09 45.17 7.76
C PHE A 457 -34.05 44.11 8.17
N ALA A 458 -32.74 44.29 8.00
CA ALA A 458 -31.86 45.22 8.74
C ALA A 458 -32.12 45.14 10.25
N SER A 459 -31.17 44.93 11.16
CA SER A 459 -29.72 44.67 11.18
C SER A 459 -29.38 44.58 12.71
N PHE A 460 -28.09 44.48 13.09
CA PHE A 460 -27.54 44.20 14.44
C PHE A 460 -27.40 42.69 14.77
N LYS A 461 -26.19 42.10 14.72
CA LYS A 461 -25.00 42.27 15.60
C LYS A 461 -25.35 41.97 17.07
N SER A 462 -24.66 41.08 17.81
CA SER A 462 -23.36 40.38 17.65
C SER A 462 -23.46 38.98 18.34
N SER A 463 -22.48 38.08 18.43
CA SER A 463 -21.01 38.17 18.41
C SER A 463 -20.35 36.80 18.11
N ASN A 464 -19.03 36.82 17.83
CA ASN A 464 -18.08 35.70 17.76
C ASN A 464 -18.29 34.63 16.67
N SER A 465 -17.84 34.97 15.46
CA SER A 465 -17.25 34.02 14.51
C SER A 465 -15.81 34.46 14.24
N LEU A 466 -14.83 33.61 14.55
CA LEU A 466 -13.43 33.78 14.13
C LEU A 466 -13.36 33.87 12.59
N SER A 467 -12.39 34.59 12.04
CA SER A 467 -12.19 34.61 10.59
C SER A 467 -11.73 33.24 10.09
N LEU A 468 -11.95 32.95 8.80
CA LEU A 468 -11.44 31.73 8.18
C LEU A 468 -9.91 31.65 8.27
N ASP A 469 -9.23 32.79 8.22
CA ASP A 469 -7.77 32.90 8.33
C ASP A 469 -7.27 32.62 9.75
N GLU A 470 -7.98 33.09 10.79
CA GLU A 470 -7.69 32.74 12.20
C GLU A 470 -7.89 31.24 12.46
N LEU A 471 -8.92 30.65 11.84
CA LEU A 471 -9.18 29.21 11.93
C LEU A 471 -8.06 28.42 11.23
N HIS A 472 -7.60 28.88 10.06
CA HIS A 472 -6.53 28.25 9.30
C HIS A 472 -5.17 28.35 10.01
N SER A 473 -4.88 29.47 10.70
CA SER A 473 -3.67 29.61 11.53
C SER A 473 -3.68 28.59 12.66
N ARG A 474 -4.76 28.52 13.45
CA ARG A 474 -4.84 27.59 14.59
C ARG A 474 -4.74 26.11 14.19
N ILE A 475 -5.36 25.71 13.08
CA ILE A 475 -5.24 24.35 12.57
C ILE A 475 -3.78 24.05 12.17
N LYS A 476 -3.06 25.04 11.62
CA LYS A 476 -1.64 24.90 11.27
C LYS A 476 -0.74 24.82 12.50
N ASP A 477 -1.05 25.58 13.55
CA ASP A 477 -0.33 25.56 14.82
C ASP A 477 -0.58 24.27 15.62
N GLU A 478 -1.81 23.75 15.64
CA GLU A 478 -2.15 22.45 16.26
C GLU A 478 -1.55 21.26 15.51
N LEU A 479 -1.52 21.28 14.17
CA LEU A 479 -0.84 20.25 13.38
C LEU A 479 0.67 20.20 13.67
N LYS A 480 1.30 21.38 13.83
CA LYS A 480 2.73 21.45 14.14
C LYS A 480 3.04 20.91 15.55
N ALA A 481 2.21 21.23 16.55
CA ALA A 481 2.34 20.66 17.88
C ALA A 481 2.19 19.12 17.89
N ALA A 482 1.33 18.56 17.04
CA ALA A 482 1.15 17.12 16.90
C ALA A 482 2.31 16.40 16.16
N GLU A 483 3.06 17.11 15.31
CA GLU A 483 4.30 16.61 14.70
C GLU A 483 5.48 16.63 15.69
N ASP A 484 5.55 17.67 16.54
CA ASP A 484 6.55 17.77 17.61
C ASP A 484 6.34 16.70 18.70
N GLU A 485 5.10 16.41 19.13
CA GLU A 485 4.79 15.30 20.06
C GLU A 485 5.10 13.91 19.47
N ARG A 486 5.00 13.74 18.15
CA ARG A 486 5.38 12.49 17.46
C ARG A 486 6.88 12.29 17.29
N SER A 487 7.67 13.32 17.55
CA SER A 487 9.14 13.28 17.44
C SER A 487 9.83 13.05 18.79
N GLN A 488 9.06 12.79 19.86
CA GLN A 488 9.54 12.50 21.23
C GLN A 488 8.98 11.17 21.80
N GLN A 489 8.49 10.27 20.94
CA GLN A 489 8.13 8.87 21.25
C GLN A 489 8.84 7.92 20.31
#